data_AF-A0A165GW41-F1
#
_entry.id   AF-A0A165GW41-F1
#
_cell.length_a   1.000
_cell.length_b   1.000
_cell.length_c   1.000
_cell.angle_alpha   90.00
_cell.angle_beta   90.00
_cell.angle_gamma   90.00
#
_symmetry.space_group_name_H-M   'P 1'
#
loop_
_entity.id
_entity.type
_entity.pdbx_description
1 polymer ?
#
loop_
_entity_poly.entity_id
_entity_poly.type
_entity_poly.pdbx_seq_one_letter_code
_entity_poly.pdbx_strand_id
1 'polypeptide(L)'
;KYPLACLSKIMDVYGTDLGVGYDIGCDHSKTVARSSLGTRASAERLRFYVGAFHGYAHNRRCQLSYHPRLLTTAGLEDFETNEWIFSKQNLTAHLYRHASEYHRHATLHAFWARWDEDRHAGLGDWLASNYKQALAILDEEGLALARLQRELDLADQCFPRFLDEERAYFERVRDEPEQDTLAFKYLDTLKCLAESRYVPLMSHVTCSHSGSQAQAGAARL
;
A
#
# COMPACT_ATOMS: atom_id res chain seq x y z
N LYS A 1 7.45 19.16 3.05
CA LYS A 1 8.71 19.77 2.55
C LYS A 1 9.83 18.73 2.44
N TYR A 2 10.16 17.99 3.52
CA TYR A 2 11.22 16.97 3.48
C TYR A 2 10.99 15.83 2.47
N PRO A 3 9.80 15.21 2.36
CA PRO A 3 9.61 14.12 1.38
C PRO A 3 9.85 14.54 -0.08
N LEU A 4 9.44 15.77 -0.44
CA LEU A 4 9.69 16.33 -1.77
C LEU A 4 11.18 16.59 -2.01
N ALA A 5 11.91 17.08 -1.01
CA ALA A 5 13.35 17.28 -1.13
C ALA A 5 14.11 15.94 -1.29
N CYS A 6 13.74 14.93 -0.49
CA CYS A 6 14.28 13.58 -0.64
C CYS A 6 13.98 13.01 -2.03
N LEU A 7 12.72 13.12 -2.49
CA LEU A 7 12.34 12.66 -3.81
C LEU A 7 13.13 13.37 -4.92
N SER A 8 13.29 14.69 -4.86
CA SER A 8 14.10 15.44 -5.83
C SER A 8 15.52 14.87 -5.91
N LYS A 9 16.13 14.58 -4.76
CA LYS A 9 17.48 14.02 -4.72
C LYS A 9 17.53 12.61 -5.30
N ILE A 10 16.55 11.76 -5.00
CA ILE A 10 16.45 10.40 -5.54
C ILE A 10 16.28 10.45 -7.07
N MET A 11 15.44 11.36 -7.58
CA MET A 11 15.29 11.59 -9.03
C MET A 11 16.60 12.06 -9.68
N ASP A 12 17.40 12.89 -9.01
CA ASP A 12 18.72 13.30 -9.50
C ASP A 12 19.72 12.14 -9.59
N VAL A 13 19.60 11.16 -8.68
CA VAL A 13 20.54 10.02 -8.60
C VAL A 13 20.16 8.91 -9.58
N TYR A 14 18.89 8.54 -9.66
CA TYR A 14 18.43 7.36 -10.40
C TYR A 14 17.79 7.67 -11.75
N GLY A 15 17.31 8.91 -11.98
CA GLY A 15 16.77 9.34 -13.27
C GLY A 15 15.37 8.80 -13.59
N THR A 16 15.17 8.42 -14.85
CA THR A 16 13.86 8.06 -15.40
C THR A 16 13.38 6.67 -14.98
N ASP A 17 12.07 6.43 -15.06
CA ASP A 17 11.40 5.15 -14.74
C ASP A 17 11.54 4.71 -13.27
N LEU A 18 11.74 5.68 -12.38
CA LEU A 18 11.84 5.42 -10.95
C LEU A 18 10.50 4.98 -10.36
N GLY A 19 10.52 3.86 -9.62
CA GLY A 19 9.42 3.41 -8.78
C GLY A 19 9.66 3.76 -7.31
N VAL A 20 8.70 4.40 -6.65
CA VAL A 20 8.80 4.81 -5.24
C VAL A 20 7.64 4.24 -4.43
N GLY A 21 7.98 3.42 -3.44
CA GLY A 21 7.04 2.95 -2.43
C GLY A 21 6.87 3.94 -1.29
N TYR A 22 5.62 4.20 -0.90
CA TYR A 22 5.29 4.95 0.31
C TYR A 22 3.87 4.55 0.76
N ASP A 23 3.64 4.36 2.06
CA ASP A 23 2.31 4.01 2.61
C ASP A 23 1.22 4.97 2.13
N ILE A 24 1.55 6.25 2.06
CA ILE A 24 0.67 7.30 1.53
C ILE A 24 0.98 7.66 0.08
N GLY A 25 1.60 6.76 -0.69
CA GLY A 25 2.07 6.99 -2.06
C GLY A 25 0.97 7.52 -2.98
N CYS A 26 -0.28 7.09 -2.76
CA CYS A 26 -1.45 7.56 -3.50
C CYS A 26 -1.78 9.05 -3.28
N ASP A 27 -1.53 9.58 -2.09
CA ASP A 27 -1.74 11.00 -1.77
C ASP A 27 -0.47 11.82 -1.98
N HIS A 28 0.68 11.19 -1.76
CA HIS A 28 1.97 11.80 -2.05
C HIS A 28 2.15 12.07 -3.54
N SER A 29 1.68 11.17 -4.41
CA SER A 29 1.69 11.39 -5.88
C SER A 29 0.96 12.68 -6.28
N LYS A 30 -0.20 12.95 -5.67
CA LYS A 30 -0.97 14.19 -5.88
C LYS A 30 -0.20 15.41 -5.39
N THR A 31 0.46 15.27 -4.23
CA THR A 31 1.30 16.33 -3.66
C THR A 31 2.47 16.66 -4.59
N VAL A 32 3.13 15.63 -5.15
CA VAL A 32 4.24 15.79 -6.10
C VAL A 32 3.77 16.43 -7.39
N ALA A 33 2.64 15.97 -7.95
CA ALA A 33 2.05 16.54 -9.16
C ALA A 33 1.73 18.04 -9.04
N ARG A 34 1.36 18.50 -7.83
CA ARG A 34 1.06 19.92 -7.54
C ARG A 34 2.30 20.73 -7.12
N SER A 35 3.46 20.11 -7.01
CA SER A 35 4.71 20.76 -6.59
C SER A 35 5.55 21.20 -7.79
N SER A 36 6.67 21.89 -7.52
CA SER A 36 7.67 22.21 -8.55
C SER A 36 8.29 20.98 -9.22
N LEU A 37 8.15 19.79 -8.63
CA LEU A 37 8.62 18.52 -9.21
C LEU A 37 7.64 17.92 -10.21
N GLY A 38 6.37 18.35 -10.26
CA GLY A 38 5.32 17.66 -11.01
C GLY A 38 5.64 17.45 -12.49
N THR A 39 6.07 18.51 -13.18
CA THR A 39 6.46 18.45 -14.61
C THR A 39 7.60 17.47 -14.86
N ARG A 40 8.64 17.54 -14.01
CA ARG A 40 9.80 16.65 -14.11
C ARG A 40 9.43 15.21 -13.79
N ALA A 41 8.69 14.97 -12.71
CA ALA A 41 8.22 13.65 -12.31
C ALA A 41 7.40 12.98 -13.42
N SER A 42 6.54 13.75 -14.09
CA SER A 42 5.78 13.25 -15.23
C SER A 42 6.68 12.95 -16.44
N ALA A 43 7.61 13.84 -16.79
CA ALA A 43 8.54 13.65 -17.91
C ALA A 43 9.46 12.44 -17.69
N GLU A 44 9.89 12.22 -16.45
CA GLU A 44 10.75 11.10 -16.04
C GLU A 44 9.97 9.81 -15.74
N ARG A 45 8.65 9.79 -15.94
CA ARG A 45 7.77 8.62 -15.70
C ARG A 45 7.86 8.07 -14.28
N LEU A 46 7.99 8.96 -13.29
CA LEU A 46 7.99 8.59 -11.87
C LEU A 46 6.69 7.87 -11.51
N ARG A 47 6.81 6.70 -10.89
CA ARG A 47 5.68 5.89 -10.45
C ARG A 47 5.65 5.73 -8.94
N PHE A 48 4.48 5.89 -8.35
CA PHE A 48 4.26 5.65 -6.92
C PHE A 48 3.59 4.31 -6.70
N TYR A 49 3.95 3.67 -5.60
CA TYR A 49 3.33 2.46 -5.08
C TYR A 49 2.96 2.67 -3.62
N VAL A 50 1.94 1.94 -3.18
CA VAL A 50 1.66 1.72 -1.75
C VAL A 50 2.16 0.32 -1.42
N GLY A 51 2.91 0.17 -0.32
CA GLY A 51 3.49 -1.11 0.10
C GLY A 51 2.46 -2.25 0.07
N ALA A 52 2.88 -3.46 -0.29
CA ALA A 52 1.97 -4.58 -0.52
C ALA A 52 1.16 -4.97 0.74
N PHE A 53 1.72 -4.75 1.93
CA PHE A 53 1.03 -5.01 3.20
C PHE A 53 -0.01 -3.92 3.47
N HIS A 54 0.40 -2.66 3.37
CA HIS A 54 -0.48 -1.51 3.63
C HIS A 54 -1.53 -1.31 2.53
N GLY A 55 -1.23 -1.73 1.30
CA GLY A 55 -2.05 -1.50 0.12
C GLY A 55 -3.45 -2.08 0.25
N TYR A 56 -3.60 -3.24 0.91
CA TYR A 56 -4.92 -3.84 1.15
C TYR A 56 -5.81 -3.04 2.11
N ALA A 57 -5.23 -2.16 2.95
CA ALA A 57 -6.00 -1.27 3.82
C ALA A 57 -6.59 -0.07 3.05
N HIS A 58 -6.14 0.19 1.83
CA HIS A 58 -6.68 1.25 0.99
C HIS A 58 -7.93 0.77 0.26
N ASN A 59 -8.81 1.70 -0.12
CA ASN A 59 -9.97 1.36 -0.94
C ASN A 59 -9.56 0.72 -2.27
N ARG A 60 -10.47 -0.06 -2.87
CA ARG A 60 -10.18 -0.85 -4.07
C ARG A 60 -9.69 -0.02 -5.25
N ARG A 61 -10.23 1.18 -5.46
CA ARG A 61 -9.78 2.11 -6.52
C ARG A 61 -8.32 2.53 -6.35
N CYS A 62 -7.90 2.78 -5.10
CA CYS A 62 -6.51 3.06 -4.77
C CYS A 62 -5.63 1.84 -5.02
N GLN A 63 -6.06 0.64 -4.59
CA GLN A 63 -5.32 -0.59 -4.84
C GLN A 63 -5.04 -0.79 -6.33
N LEU A 64 -6.07 -0.68 -7.18
CA LEU A 64 -5.94 -0.83 -8.64
C LEU A 64 -4.92 0.13 -9.25
N SER A 65 -4.64 1.26 -8.61
CA SER A 65 -3.77 2.31 -9.16
C SER A 65 -2.36 2.31 -8.57
N TYR A 66 -2.16 1.73 -7.39
CA TYR A 66 -0.91 1.87 -6.62
C TYR A 66 -0.40 0.56 -5.99
N HIS A 67 -1.18 -0.52 -5.96
CA HIS A 67 -0.77 -1.75 -5.32
C HIS A 67 0.22 -2.53 -6.20
N PRO A 68 1.44 -2.86 -5.74
CA PRO A 68 2.51 -3.44 -6.55
C PRO A 68 2.09 -4.75 -7.22
N ARG A 69 1.37 -5.64 -6.53
CA ARG A 69 0.89 -6.90 -7.15
C ARG A 69 -0.15 -6.76 -8.25
N LEU A 70 -0.87 -5.63 -8.30
CA LEU A 70 -1.82 -5.36 -9.39
C LEU A 70 -1.15 -4.61 -10.54
N LEU A 71 -0.01 -3.98 -10.27
CA LEU A 71 0.77 -3.25 -11.24
C LEU A 71 1.93 -4.11 -11.72
N THR A 72 1.88 -4.54 -12.97
CA THR A 72 2.87 -5.44 -13.57
C THR A 72 4.31 -4.89 -13.69
N THR A 73 4.56 -3.69 -13.16
CA THR A 73 5.84 -2.98 -13.25
C THR A 73 6.70 -3.04 -11.98
N ALA A 74 6.19 -3.57 -10.87
CA ALA A 74 6.94 -3.69 -9.62
C ALA A 74 7.81 -4.95 -9.53
N GLY A 75 7.55 -5.96 -10.37
CA GLY A 75 8.20 -7.26 -10.24
C GLY A 75 7.87 -7.93 -8.90
N LEU A 76 8.90 -8.41 -8.19
CA LEU A 76 8.77 -9.02 -6.86
C LEU A 76 8.88 -8.02 -5.71
N GLU A 77 9.06 -6.73 -6.00
CA GLU A 77 9.19 -5.70 -4.97
C GLU A 77 7.86 -5.48 -4.25
N ASP A 78 7.89 -5.57 -2.92
CA ASP A 78 6.72 -5.36 -2.06
C ASP A 78 6.68 -3.94 -1.49
N PHE A 79 7.78 -3.19 -1.56
CA PHE A 79 7.94 -1.83 -1.03
C PHE A 79 7.77 -1.72 0.50
N GLU A 80 8.05 -2.78 1.26
CA GLU A 80 7.96 -2.83 2.74
C GLU A 80 9.34 -2.74 3.43
N THR A 81 10.36 -2.29 2.71
CA THR A 81 11.75 -2.29 3.19
C THR A 81 11.95 -1.36 4.40
N ASN A 82 11.16 -0.30 4.53
CA ASN A 82 11.31 0.69 5.61
C ASN A 82 11.02 0.08 6.99
N GLU A 83 10.00 -0.76 7.09
CA GLU A 83 9.60 -1.49 8.29
C GLU A 83 10.76 -2.35 8.80
N TRP A 84 11.44 -3.04 7.89
CA TRP A 84 12.58 -3.89 8.21
C TRP A 84 13.77 -3.06 8.67
N ILE A 85 14.04 -1.93 8.02
CA ILE A 85 15.11 -1.01 8.42
C ILE A 85 14.83 -0.44 9.82
N PHE A 86 13.62 0.07 10.08
CA PHE A 86 13.27 0.63 11.38
C PHE A 86 13.31 -0.42 12.49
N SER A 87 12.87 -1.65 12.20
CA SER A 87 13.03 -2.78 13.12
C SER A 87 14.49 -3.04 13.47
N LYS A 88 15.40 -2.95 12.49
CA LYS A 88 16.86 -3.09 12.73
C LYS A 88 17.43 -1.88 13.47
N GLN A 89 16.98 -0.68 13.16
CA GLN A 89 17.42 0.53 13.84
C GLN A 89 17.00 0.54 15.32
N ASN A 90 15.89 -0.10 15.69
CA ASN A 90 15.47 -0.24 17.08
C ASN A 90 16.53 -0.91 17.98
N LEU A 91 17.43 -1.73 17.42
CA LEU A 91 18.57 -2.28 18.17
C LEU A 91 19.48 -1.18 18.74
N THR A 92 19.54 -0.02 18.09
CA THR A 92 20.33 1.14 18.53
C THR A 92 19.55 2.11 19.40
N ALA A 93 18.24 1.91 19.59
CA ALA A 93 17.38 2.88 20.29
C ALA A 93 17.83 3.15 21.74
N HIS A 94 18.32 2.11 22.43
CA HIS A 94 18.81 2.23 23.80
C HIS A 94 20.05 3.13 23.91
N LEU A 95 20.86 3.25 22.85
CA LEU A 95 22.03 4.13 22.82
C LEU A 95 21.63 5.60 22.76
N TYR A 96 20.43 5.92 22.23
CA TYR A 96 20.00 7.31 22.07
C TYR A 96 19.42 7.94 23.34
N ARG A 97 18.85 7.13 24.24
CA ARG A 97 18.05 7.63 25.38
C ARG A 97 18.80 8.57 26.31
N HIS A 98 20.11 8.35 26.48
CA HIS A 98 20.97 9.13 27.37
C HIS A 98 22.15 9.78 26.64
N ALA A 99 22.18 9.69 25.31
CA ALA A 99 23.26 10.26 24.51
C ALA A 99 23.05 11.76 24.25
N SER A 100 24.14 12.52 24.28
CA SER A 100 24.15 13.90 23.76
C SER A 100 23.76 13.91 22.27
N GLU A 101 23.36 15.05 21.73
CA GLU A 101 23.11 15.23 20.30
C GLU A 101 24.25 14.71 19.40
N TYR A 102 25.51 15.06 19.70
CA TYR A 102 26.67 14.58 18.95
C TYR A 102 26.73 13.05 18.87
N HIS A 103 26.65 12.38 20.02
CA HIS A 103 26.67 10.92 20.09
C HIS A 103 25.47 10.28 19.36
N ARG A 104 24.28 10.88 19.41
CA ARG A 104 23.12 10.39 18.64
C ARG A 104 23.39 10.43 17.14
N HIS A 105 23.91 11.55 16.63
CA HIS A 105 24.27 11.68 15.21
C HIS A 105 25.40 10.73 14.81
N ALA A 106 26.43 10.59 15.64
CA ALA A 106 27.54 9.68 15.39
C ALA A 106 27.08 8.21 15.34
N THR A 107 26.21 7.79 16.27
CA THR A 107 25.64 6.43 16.28
C THR A 107 24.73 6.19 15.08
N LEU A 108 23.87 7.16 14.70
CA LEU A 108 23.05 7.05 13.49
C LEU A 108 23.90 6.93 12.24
N HIS A 109 24.94 7.76 12.11
CA HIS A 109 25.87 7.71 10.98
C HIS A 109 26.56 6.34 10.89
N ALA A 110 27.08 5.83 12.01
CA ALA A 110 27.73 4.52 12.06
C ALA A 110 26.77 3.38 11.70
N PHE A 111 25.52 3.44 12.17
CA PHE A 111 24.48 2.48 11.79
C PHE A 111 24.24 2.47 10.28
N TRP A 112 24.05 3.64 9.67
CA TRP A 112 23.77 3.74 8.24
C TRP A 112 24.95 3.36 7.36
N ALA A 113 26.18 3.75 7.73
CA ALA A 113 27.38 3.35 7.03
C ALA A 113 27.53 1.83 7.02
N ARG A 114 27.36 1.20 8.20
CA ARG A 114 27.44 -0.25 8.30
C ARG A 114 26.32 -0.97 7.57
N TRP A 115 25.09 -0.44 7.66
CA TRP A 115 23.94 -0.98 6.94
C TRP A 115 24.19 -1.00 5.43
N ASP A 116 24.68 0.11 4.88
CA ASP A 116 25.00 0.23 3.46
C ASP A 116 26.07 -0.78 3.02
N GLU A 117 27.16 -0.89 3.79
CA GLU A 117 28.22 -1.89 3.54
C GLU A 117 27.66 -3.33 3.53
N ASP A 118 26.88 -3.70 4.55
CA ASP A 118 26.29 -5.03 4.66
C ASP A 118 25.28 -5.30 3.53
N ARG A 119 24.48 -4.30 3.12
CA ARG A 119 23.55 -4.41 1.98
C ARG A 119 24.29 -4.55 0.66
N HIS A 120 25.34 -3.76 0.46
CA HIS A 120 26.13 -3.81 -0.75
C HIS A 120 26.82 -5.18 -0.90
N ALA A 121 27.40 -5.70 0.20
CA ALA A 121 28.02 -7.03 0.22
C ALA A 121 27.02 -8.16 -0.08
N GLY A 122 25.78 -8.05 0.41
CA GLY A 122 24.72 -9.05 0.21
C GLY A 122 23.90 -8.87 -1.08
N LEU A 123 24.15 -7.82 -1.87
CA LEU A 123 23.30 -7.47 -3.02
C LEU A 123 23.25 -8.57 -4.07
N GLY A 124 24.40 -9.22 -4.34
CA GLY A 124 24.49 -10.31 -5.32
C GLY A 124 23.63 -11.52 -4.93
N ASP A 125 23.72 -11.94 -3.67
CA ASP A 125 22.94 -13.05 -3.14
C ASP A 125 21.44 -12.74 -3.14
N TRP A 126 21.08 -11.50 -2.81
CA TRP A 126 19.69 -11.03 -2.84
C TRP A 126 19.12 -11.08 -4.27
N LEU A 127 19.85 -10.54 -5.25
CA LEU A 127 19.44 -10.59 -6.66
C LEU A 127 19.32 -12.04 -7.18
N ALA A 128 20.30 -12.89 -6.86
CA ALA A 128 20.27 -14.30 -7.26
C ALA A 128 19.10 -15.05 -6.62
N SER A 129 18.77 -14.74 -5.38
CA SER A 129 17.64 -15.33 -4.66
C SER A 129 16.30 -14.90 -5.26
N ASN A 130 16.12 -13.61 -5.54
CA ASN A 130 14.92 -13.09 -6.20
C ASN A 130 14.74 -13.68 -7.60
N TYR A 131 15.81 -13.85 -8.36
CA TYR A 131 15.74 -14.48 -9.68
C TYR A 131 15.29 -15.95 -9.58
N LYS A 132 15.88 -16.73 -8.66
CA LYS A 132 15.45 -18.12 -8.41
C LYS A 132 13.99 -18.19 -7.95
N GLN A 133 13.57 -17.27 -7.10
CA GLN A 133 12.18 -17.17 -6.66
C GLN A 133 11.24 -16.90 -7.84
N ALA A 134 11.59 -15.98 -8.73
CA ALA A 134 10.80 -15.71 -9.93
C ALA A 134 10.66 -16.96 -10.82
N LEU A 135 11.73 -17.71 -11.03
CA LEU A 135 11.69 -18.97 -11.78
C LEU A 135 10.80 -20.01 -11.10
N ALA A 136 10.93 -20.17 -9.78
CA ALA A 136 10.09 -21.09 -9.02
C ALA A 136 8.60 -20.74 -9.12
N ILE A 137 8.25 -19.45 -9.03
CA ILE A 137 6.87 -18.98 -9.23
C ILE A 137 6.36 -19.35 -10.63
N LEU A 138 7.17 -19.14 -11.67
CA LEU A 138 6.79 -19.49 -13.04
C LEU A 138 6.58 -21.00 -13.22
N ASP A 139 7.44 -21.83 -12.64
CA ASP A 139 7.38 -23.29 -12.75
C ASP A 139 6.22 -23.87 -11.92
N GLU A 140 6.04 -23.41 -10.69
CA GLU A 140 5.06 -23.95 -9.74
C GLU A 140 3.66 -23.36 -9.96
N GLU A 141 3.54 -22.04 -9.98
CA GLU A 141 2.25 -21.36 -10.11
C GLU A 141 1.78 -21.33 -11.56
N GLY A 142 2.69 -21.31 -12.53
CA GLY A 142 2.34 -21.33 -13.96
C GLY A 142 1.54 -22.57 -14.37
N LEU A 143 1.84 -23.73 -13.78
CA LEU A 143 1.06 -24.96 -14.00
C LEU A 143 -0.34 -24.86 -13.42
N ALA A 144 -0.50 -24.29 -12.23
CA ALA A 144 -1.80 -24.07 -11.61
C ALA A 144 -2.63 -23.05 -12.41
N LEU A 145 -2.00 -21.95 -12.85
CA LEU A 145 -2.62 -20.93 -13.68
C LEU A 145 -3.08 -21.51 -15.03
N ALA A 146 -2.23 -22.28 -15.72
CA ALA A 146 -2.57 -22.90 -17.00
C ALA A 146 -3.69 -23.95 -16.89
N ARG A 147 -3.88 -24.58 -15.72
CA ARG A 147 -5.04 -25.44 -15.44
C ARG A 147 -6.30 -24.61 -15.29
N LEU A 148 -6.28 -23.59 -14.43
CA LEU A 148 -7.40 -22.68 -14.21
C LEU A 148 -7.84 -21.97 -15.50
N GLN A 149 -6.89 -21.54 -16.33
CA GLN A 149 -7.17 -20.94 -17.62
C GLN A 149 -7.94 -21.88 -18.56
N ARG A 150 -7.58 -23.16 -18.60
CA ARG A 150 -8.31 -24.16 -19.39
C ARG A 150 -9.68 -24.48 -18.82
N GLU A 151 -9.81 -24.57 -17.50
CA GLU A 151 -11.08 -24.86 -16.83
C GLU A 151 -12.09 -23.72 -16.98
N LEU A 152 -11.62 -22.47 -16.98
CA LEU A 152 -12.45 -21.27 -17.04
C LEU A 152 -12.52 -20.64 -18.45
N ASP A 153 -11.90 -21.27 -19.46
CA ASP A 153 -11.77 -20.74 -20.83
C ASP A 153 -11.22 -19.30 -20.87
N LEU A 154 -10.17 -19.06 -20.06
CA LEU A 154 -9.51 -17.76 -19.94
C LEU A 154 -8.19 -17.76 -20.71
N ALA A 155 -7.97 -16.68 -21.45
CA ALA A 155 -6.71 -16.40 -22.10
C ALA A 155 -5.94 -15.29 -21.35
N ASP A 156 -4.64 -15.14 -21.59
CA ASP A 156 -3.79 -14.19 -20.84
C ASP A 156 -4.28 -12.74 -20.93
N GLN A 157 -4.85 -12.34 -22.07
CA GLN A 157 -5.42 -11.01 -22.25
C GLN A 157 -6.65 -10.73 -21.37
N CYS A 158 -7.26 -11.76 -20.77
CA CYS A 158 -8.39 -11.59 -19.86
C CYS A 158 -7.95 -10.91 -18.56
N PHE A 159 -6.74 -11.18 -18.05
CA PHE A 159 -6.27 -10.60 -16.78
C PHE A 159 -6.14 -9.07 -16.81
N PRO A 160 -5.42 -8.45 -17.77
CA PRO A 160 -5.40 -6.99 -17.86
C PRO A 160 -6.79 -6.43 -18.14
N ARG A 161 -7.60 -7.11 -18.97
CA ARG A 161 -9.00 -6.71 -19.23
C ARG A 161 -9.82 -6.67 -17.94
N PHE A 162 -9.70 -7.65 -17.05
CA PHE A 162 -10.44 -7.66 -15.78
C PHE A 162 -10.07 -6.49 -14.88
N LEU A 163 -8.78 -6.13 -14.82
CA LEU A 163 -8.33 -4.95 -14.07
C LEU A 163 -8.88 -3.65 -14.68
N ASP A 164 -8.96 -3.56 -16.01
CA ASP A 164 -9.53 -2.40 -16.71
C ASP A 164 -11.06 -2.30 -16.53
N GLU A 165 -11.77 -3.42 -16.61
CA GLU A 165 -13.20 -3.51 -16.34
C GLU A 165 -13.52 -3.11 -14.90
N GLU A 166 -12.73 -3.60 -13.94
CA GLU A 166 -12.89 -3.25 -12.53
C GLU A 166 -12.61 -1.77 -12.28
N ARG A 167 -11.58 -1.19 -12.94
CA ARG A 167 -11.32 0.25 -12.89
C ARG A 167 -12.49 1.04 -13.46
N ALA A 168 -13.00 0.65 -14.62
CA ALA A 168 -14.14 1.31 -15.26
C ALA A 168 -15.42 1.23 -14.40
N TYR A 169 -15.63 0.10 -13.71
CA TYR A 169 -16.71 -0.05 -12.75
C TYR A 169 -16.62 0.99 -11.62
N PHE A 170 -15.47 1.10 -10.95
CA PHE A 170 -15.27 2.06 -9.85
C PHE A 170 -15.19 3.53 -10.29
N GLU A 171 -15.00 3.80 -11.58
CA GLU A 171 -15.12 5.16 -12.13
C GLU A 171 -16.58 5.57 -12.38
N ARG A 172 -17.44 4.60 -12.73
CA ARG A 172 -18.88 4.82 -12.96
C ARG A 172 -19.68 4.82 -11.67
N VAL A 173 -19.38 3.90 -10.76
CA VAL A 173 -20.05 3.76 -9.47
C VAL A 173 -19.46 4.79 -8.51
N ARG A 174 -20.11 5.96 -8.43
CA ARG A 174 -19.77 7.00 -7.44
C ARG A 174 -20.30 6.68 -6.05
N ASP A 175 -21.48 6.08 -6.00
CA ASP A 175 -22.21 5.73 -4.79
C ASP A 175 -22.59 4.24 -4.85
N GLU A 176 -22.59 3.57 -3.70
CA GLU A 176 -23.09 2.20 -3.60
C GLU A 176 -24.52 2.11 -4.16
N PRO A 177 -24.85 1.06 -4.94
CA PRO A 177 -26.23 0.85 -5.38
C PRO A 177 -27.18 0.86 -4.19
N GLU A 178 -28.30 1.59 -4.30
CA GLU A 178 -29.27 1.71 -3.20
C GLU A 178 -29.75 0.35 -2.67
N GLN A 179 -29.82 -0.64 -3.56
CA GLN A 179 -30.19 -2.03 -3.23
C GLN A 179 -29.17 -2.67 -2.29
N ASP A 180 -27.87 -2.47 -2.53
CA ASP A 180 -26.80 -3.01 -1.68
C ASP A 180 -26.79 -2.29 -0.34
N THR A 181 -26.91 -0.96 -0.34
CA THR A 181 -27.03 -0.17 0.89
C THR A 181 -28.24 -0.61 1.72
N LEU A 182 -29.38 -0.89 1.09
CA LEU A 182 -30.57 -1.39 1.77
C LEU A 182 -30.37 -2.80 2.32
N ALA A 183 -29.74 -3.70 1.57
CA ALA A 183 -29.45 -5.07 2.00
C ALA A 183 -28.50 -5.09 3.22
N PHE A 184 -27.45 -4.26 3.21
CA PHE A 184 -26.55 -4.11 4.36
C PHE A 184 -27.27 -3.52 5.57
N LYS A 185 -28.07 -2.46 5.40
CA LYS A 185 -28.89 -1.90 6.48
C LYS A 185 -29.85 -2.93 7.06
N TYR A 186 -30.48 -3.74 6.20
CA TYR A 186 -31.36 -4.82 6.64
C TYR A 186 -30.60 -5.89 7.43
N LEU A 187 -29.43 -6.31 6.96
CA LEU A 187 -28.56 -7.25 7.68
C LEU A 187 -28.14 -6.72 9.05
N ASP A 188 -27.72 -5.46 9.13
CA ASP A 188 -27.35 -4.83 10.42
C ASP A 188 -28.57 -4.74 11.35
N THR A 189 -29.75 -4.45 10.81
CA THR A 189 -31.00 -4.47 11.58
C THR A 189 -31.29 -5.88 12.12
N LEU A 190 -31.07 -6.93 11.33
CA LEU A 190 -31.22 -8.32 11.77
C LEU A 190 -30.20 -8.71 12.85
N LYS A 191 -28.94 -8.24 12.75
CA LYS A 191 -27.92 -8.45 13.78
C LYS A 191 -28.33 -7.80 15.09
N CYS A 192 -28.75 -6.53 15.06
CA CYS A 192 -29.27 -5.85 16.26
C CYS A 192 -30.49 -6.58 16.86
N LEU A 193 -31.40 -7.09 16.02
CA LEU A 193 -32.53 -7.88 16.48
C LEU A 193 -32.07 -9.19 17.16
N ALA A 194 -31.11 -9.90 16.58
CA ALA A 194 -30.57 -11.13 17.15
C ALA A 194 -29.87 -10.89 18.49
N GLU A 195 -29.07 -9.82 18.60
CA GLU A 195 -28.42 -9.39 19.85
C GLU A 195 -29.45 -9.01 20.92
N SER A 196 -30.51 -8.28 20.55
CA SER A 196 -31.57 -7.91 21.48
C SER A 196 -32.38 -9.11 22.01
N ARG A 197 -32.46 -10.19 21.22
CA ARG A 197 -33.10 -11.46 21.61
C ARG A 197 -32.21 -12.32 22.51
N TYR A 198 -30.90 -12.08 22.49
CA TYR A 198 -29.90 -12.80 23.30
C TYR A 198 -29.54 -12.08 24.61
N VAL A 199 -30.26 -11.02 24.99
CA VAL A 199 -30.14 -10.42 26.32
C VAL A 199 -30.67 -11.44 27.34
N PRO A 200 -29.84 -12.01 28.23
CA PRO A 200 -30.36 -12.74 29.37
C PRO A 200 -31.15 -11.74 30.22
N LEU A 201 -32.29 -12.16 30.77
CA LEU A 201 -33.09 -11.41 31.74
C LEU A 201 -32.24 -10.86 32.92
N MET A 202 -31.52 -9.76 32.70
CA MET A 202 -30.77 -9.01 33.70
C MET A 202 -30.72 -7.54 33.24
N SER A 203 -31.68 -6.79 33.77
CA SER A 203 -31.68 -5.34 34.05
C SER A 203 -31.28 -4.35 32.93
N HIS A 204 -32.25 -3.51 32.55
CA HIS A 204 -32.15 -2.12 32.09
C HIS A 204 -30.78 -1.64 31.58
N VAL A 205 -30.60 -1.61 30.26
CA VAL A 205 -29.67 -0.69 29.61
C VAL A 205 -30.46 0.17 28.63
N THR A 206 -30.44 1.47 28.86
CA THR A 206 -31.06 2.50 28.03
C THR A 206 -30.37 2.56 26.67
N CYS A 207 -31.12 2.35 25.60
CA CYS A 207 -30.67 2.60 24.24
C CYS A 207 -30.49 4.12 24.07
N SER A 208 -29.25 4.60 24.11
CA SER A 208 -28.93 5.97 23.68
C SER A 208 -28.87 5.98 22.16
N HIS A 209 -29.84 6.66 21.54
CA HIS A 209 -29.72 7.09 20.15
C HIS A 209 -28.59 8.12 20.07
N SER A 210 -27.40 7.70 19.67
CA SER A 210 -26.44 8.62 19.06
C SER A 210 -26.86 8.85 17.62
N GLY A 211 -27.65 9.91 17.40
CA GLY A 211 -27.83 10.45 16.06
C GLY A 211 -26.45 10.82 15.50
N SER A 212 -26.05 10.17 14.40
CA SER A 212 -24.91 10.63 13.64
C SER A 212 -25.31 11.95 12.97
N GLN A 213 -24.88 13.05 13.57
CA GLN A 213 -24.76 14.30 12.82
C GLN A 213 -23.79 14.04 11.69
N ALA A 214 -24.30 14.08 10.46
CA ALA A 214 -23.50 14.21 9.27
C ALA A 214 -22.67 15.51 9.38
N GLN A 215 -21.39 15.40 9.74
CA GLN A 215 -20.44 16.45 9.44
C GLN A 215 -20.12 16.36 7.96
N ALA A 216 -20.86 17.14 7.17
CA ALA A 216 -20.43 17.61 5.87
C ALA A 216 -19.20 18.53 6.06
N GLY A 217 -18.02 17.90 6.18
CA GLY A 217 -16.74 18.58 6.07
C GLY A 217 -16.43 18.87 4.62
N ALA A 218 -16.93 19.99 4.11
CA ALA A 218 -16.46 20.60 2.88
C ALA A 218 -15.01 21.06 3.06
N ALA A 219 -14.04 20.18 2.80
CA ALA A 219 -12.67 20.58 2.52
C ALA A 219 -12.58 20.93 1.04
N ARG A 220 -12.66 22.23 0.76
CA ARG A 220 -12.20 22.82 -0.50
C ARG A 220 -10.76 22.35 -0.79
N LEU A 221 -10.54 22.06 -2.07
CA LEU A 221 -9.27 21.75 -2.72
C LEU A 221 -8.15 22.72 -2.36
#